data_AF-A0A1F9Q0U5-F1
#
_entry.id   AF-A0A1F9Q0U5-F1
#
_cell.length_a   1.000
_cell.length_b   1.000
_cell.length_c   1.000
_cell.angle_alpha   90.00
_cell.angle_beta   90.00
_cell.angle_gamma   90.00
#
_symmetry.space_group_name_H-M   'P 1'
#
loop_
_entity.id
_entity.type
_entity.pdbx_description
1 polymer ?
#
loop_
_entity_poly.entity_id
_entity_poly.type
_entity_poly.pdbx_seq_one_letter_code
_entity_poly.pdbx_strand_id
1 'polypeptide(L)'
;MILLPRGIPVKEKVDPAKVNLPEALKKLKESGFSGYLRFDTPQGVGIVIFEQGKLISALFEGERHVLIAYDALARLFELALAGSCTLDIFRLSNELAMSIHALLHGEVLYRGQELKLIDIKALLGQFKSDQLSGCLRIYTAEHVALIFYRDGNPLGFFHDGSTEIETTPGTSMSVARLPGAKIDVLSSKGNDVSVMADLMQSADIGKLWQKAQEQRQRLQKQEQEEASRTQGFAEQERRQRLVALLRSTAERHVGKIGGSLVDKEFERSLAAGLTEAGFTTFFDNLGKAAKLVAGPTAVNTMLDEMKRGVRGMAKAG
;
A
#
# COMPACT_ATOMS: atom_id res chain seq x y z
N MET A 1 6.55 12.58 -10.46
CA MET A 1 6.95 11.17 -10.64
C MET A 1 8.46 11.11 -10.63
N ILE A 2 9.02 10.37 -9.69
CA ILE A 2 10.46 10.15 -9.57
C ILE A 2 10.88 9.13 -10.62
N LEU A 3 11.56 9.60 -11.66
CA LEU A 3 12.16 8.75 -12.68
C LEU A 3 13.67 8.71 -12.45
N LEU A 4 14.17 7.55 -12.04
CA LEU A 4 15.59 7.25 -11.86
C LEU A 4 15.92 5.97 -12.63
N PRO A 5 17.07 5.94 -13.33
CA PRO A 5 17.56 4.70 -13.92
C PRO A 5 17.84 3.64 -12.86
N ARG A 6 17.62 2.38 -13.22
CA ARG A 6 17.92 1.22 -12.38
C ARG A 6 19.43 0.99 -12.36
N GLY A 7 20.04 1.00 -11.18
CA GLY A 7 21.44 0.60 -11.03
C GLY A 7 21.60 -0.93 -11.10
N ILE A 8 22.72 -1.46 -10.60
CA ILE A 8 22.84 -2.91 -10.40
C ILE A 8 21.96 -3.34 -9.22
N PRO A 9 21.00 -4.25 -9.42
CA PRO A 9 20.13 -4.71 -8.35
C PRO A 9 20.92 -5.54 -7.33
N VAL A 10 20.75 -5.18 -6.05
CA VAL A 10 21.21 -5.97 -4.91
C VAL A 10 20.09 -6.90 -4.44
N LYS A 11 18.86 -6.39 -4.40
CA LYS A 11 17.63 -7.13 -4.17
C LYS A 11 16.49 -6.44 -4.90
N GLU A 12 15.55 -7.21 -5.42
CA GLU A 12 14.37 -6.69 -6.11
C GLU A 12 13.11 -7.43 -5.65
N LYS A 13 11.97 -6.74 -5.81
CA LYS A 13 10.62 -7.25 -5.52
C LYS A 13 10.50 -7.79 -4.10
N VAL A 14 11.21 -7.18 -3.15
CA VAL A 14 11.14 -7.54 -1.75
C VAL A 14 9.84 -7.01 -1.17
N ASP A 15 9.13 -7.87 -0.43
CA ASP A 15 7.98 -7.47 0.37
C ASP A 15 8.48 -6.91 1.71
N PRO A 16 8.43 -5.59 1.92
CA PRO A 16 9.00 -4.97 3.10
C PRO A 16 8.17 -5.27 4.37
N ALA A 17 6.94 -5.75 4.27
CA ALA A 17 6.15 -6.18 5.43
C ALA A 17 6.75 -7.43 6.10
N LYS A 18 7.52 -8.23 5.35
CA LYS A 18 8.17 -9.46 5.82
C LYS A 18 9.60 -9.25 6.30
N VAL A 19 10.09 -8.02 6.26
CA VAL A 19 11.47 -7.67 6.60
C VAL A 19 11.49 -6.69 7.76
N ASN A 20 12.41 -6.89 8.70
CA ASN A 20 12.72 -5.88 9.71
C ASN A 20 13.50 -4.73 9.04
N LEU A 21 12.78 -3.72 8.54
CA LEU A 21 13.39 -2.59 7.83
C LEU A 21 14.46 -1.85 8.65
N PRO A 22 14.27 -1.52 9.95
CA PRO A 22 15.33 -0.94 10.77
C PRO A 22 16.63 -1.75 10.77
N GLU A 23 16.53 -3.08 10.90
CA GLU A 23 17.71 -3.95 10.89
C GLU A 23 18.34 -4.01 9.49
N ALA A 24 17.54 -4.03 8.43
CA ALA A 24 18.03 -3.98 7.06
C ALA A 24 18.80 -2.67 6.78
N LEU A 25 18.24 -1.51 7.18
CA LEU A 25 18.92 -0.21 7.07
C LEU A 25 20.21 -0.17 7.88
N LYS A 26 20.22 -0.75 9.09
CA LYS A 26 21.42 -0.88 9.92
C LYS A 26 22.51 -1.71 9.23
N LYS A 27 22.16 -2.83 8.60
CA LYS A 27 23.11 -3.65 7.82
C LYS A 27 23.70 -2.89 6.65
N LEU A 28 22.90 -2.09 5.94
CA LEU A 28 23.40 -1.24 4.85
C LEU A 28 24.41 -0.20 5.38
N LYS A 29 24.11 0.42 6.53
CA LYS A 29 25.02 1.32 7.22
C LYS A 29 26.34 0.66 7.59
N GLU A 30 26.29 -0.49 8.26
CA GLU A 30 27.48 -1.24 8.69
C GLU A 30 28.33 -1.74 7.52
N SER A 31 27.71 -2.07 6.39
CA SER A 31 28.41 -2.52 5.18
C SER A 31 29.07 -1.40 4.36
N GLY A 32 28.89 -0.13 4.75
CA GLY A 32 29.37 1.01 3.95
C GLY A 32 28.66 1.13 2.60
N PHE A 33 27.38 0.75 2.52
CA PHE A 33 26.63 0.70 1.27
C PHE A 33 26.49 2.09 0.60
N SER A 34 26.58 2.11 -0.72
CA SER A 34 26.26 3.27 -1.57
C SER A 34 25.27 2.88 -2.64
N GLY A 35 24.20 3.68 -2.77
CA GLY A 35 23.10 3.37 -3.66
C GLY A 35 21.78 3.93 -3.17
N TYR A 36 20.68 3.40 -3.69
CA TYR A 36 19.35 3.81 -3.25
C TYR A 36 18.40 2.62 -3.12
N LEU A 37 17.41 2.80 -2.27
CA LEU A 37 16.27 1.92 -2.10
C LEU A 37 15.07 2.61 -2.73
N ARG A 38 14.30 1.87 -3.50
CA ARG A 38 13.07 2.31 -4.13
C ARG A 38 11.89 1.55 -3.54
N PHE A 39 10.91 2.29 -3.09
CA PHE A 39 9.64 1.79 -2.57
C PHE A 39 8.54 2.18 -3.55
N ASP A 40 8.02 1.22 -4.29
CA ASP A 40 6.84 1.45 -5.14
C ASP A 40 5.58 1.06 -4.35
N THR A 41 4.63 2.00 -4.27
CA THR A 41 3.37 1.83 -3.54
C THR A 41 2.21 2.33 -4.41
N PRO A 42 0.96 1.89 -4.16
CA PRO A 42 -0.21 2.46 -4.82
C PRO A 42 -0.39 3.96 -4.61
N GLN A 43 0.24 4.54 -3.58
CA GLN A 43 0.03 5.93 -3.17
C GLN A 43 1.14 6.87 -3.65
N GLY A 44 2.21 6.33 -4.22
CA GLY A 44 3.41 7.09 -4.56
C GLY A 44 4.69 6.28 -4.56
N VAL A 45 5.81 6.97 -4.78
CA VAL A 45 7.15 6.37 -4.86
C VAL A 45 8.03 6.95 -3.75
N GLY A 46 8.70 6.07 -3.02
CA GLY A 46 9.72 6.39 -2.04
C GLY A 46 11.12 6.14 -2.53
N ILE A 47 12.04 7.04 -2.24
CA ILE A 47 13.48 6.84 -2.47
C ILE A 47 14.25 7.12 -1.18
N VAL A 48 15.12 6.19 -0.80
CA VAL A 48 16.07 6.35 0.31
C VAL A 48 17.47 6.18 -0.24
N ILE A 49 18.38 7.13 0.00
CA ILE A 49 19.74 7.14 -0.56
C ILE A 49 20.76 6.94 0.55
N PHE A 50 21.71 6.05 0.27
CA PHE A 50 22.88 5.81 1.09
C PHE A 50 24.16 6.23 0.36
N GLU A 51 25.08 6.83 1.11
CA GLU A 51 26.45 7.12 0.69
C GLU A 51 27.41 6.62 1.77
N GLN A 52 28.25 5.64 1.42
CA GLN A 52 29.22 5.03 2.32
C GLN A 52 28.62 4.62 3.68
N GLY A 53 27.41 4.06 3.66
CA GLY A 53 26.67 3.65 4.86
C GLY A 53 25.94 4.76 5.61
N LYS A 54 26.05 6.02 5.20
CA LYS A 54 25.26 7.13 5.75
C LYS A 54 23.94 7.23 5.00
N LEU A 55 22.83 7.38 5.72
CA LEU A 55 21.53 7.63 5.09
C LEU A 55 21.41 9.14 4.85
N ILE A 56 21.71 9.56 3.61
CA ILE A 56 21.81 10.98 3.26
C ILE A 56 20.52 11.57 2.70
N SER A 57 19.55 10.73 2.32
CA SER A 57 18.26 11.21 1.79
C SER A 57 17.15 10.20 2.06
N ALA A 58 15.98 10.72 2.36
CA ALA A 58 14.72 10.01 2.25
C ALA A 58 13.70 10.96 1.63
N LEU A 59 12.97 10.49 0.64
CA LEU A 59 11.94 11.26 -0.04
C LEU A 59 10.78 10.33 -0.39
N PHE A 60 9.55 10.83 -0.24
CA PHE A 60 8.35 10.16 -0.71
C PHE A 60 7.53 11.14 -1.55
N GLU A 61 7.33 10.81 -2.82
CA GLU A 61 6.45 11.57 -3.73
C GLU A 61 5.12 10.84 -3.85
N GLY A 62 4.08 11.37 -3.21
CA GLY A 62 2.69 10.95 -3.39
C GLY A 62 1.96 11.82 -4.42
N GLU A 63 0.66 11.58 -4.64
CA GLU A 63 -0.12 12.33 -5.64
C GLU A 63 -0.17 13.85 -5.40
N ARG A 64 -0.21 14.28 -4.13
CA ARG A 64 -0.47 15.69 -3.75
C ARG A 64 0.61 16.34 -2.93
N HIS A 65 1.58 15.58 -2.44
CA HIS A 65 2.58 16.08 -1.51
C HIS A 65 3.88 15.31 -1.66
N VAL A 66 4.98 16.00 -1.35
CA VAL A 66 6.32 15.42 -1.23
C VAL A 66 6.70 15.49 0.24
N LEU A 67 7.11 14.35 0.80
CA LEU A 67 7.68 14.26 2.12
C LEU A 67 9.19 14.06 2.00
N ILE A 68 9.94 14.58 2.95
CA ILE A 68 11.40 14.46 2.99
C ILE A 68 11.87 14.00 4.37
N ALA A 69 13.09 13.49 4.43
CA ALA A 69 13.77 13.08 5.66
C ALA A 69 12.90 12.18 6.55
N TYR A 70 12.65 12.58 7.80
CA TYR A 70 11.94 11.75 8.78
C TYR A 70 10.48 11.50 8.42
N ASP A 71 9.79 12.48 7.83
CA ASP A 71 8.39 12.32 7.43
C ASP A 71 8.28 11.32 6.28
N ALA A 72 9.24 11.33 5.35
CA ALA A 72 9.34 10.31 4.31
C ALA A 72 9.58 8.92 4.90
N LEU A 73 10.55 8.77 5.81
CA LEU A 73 10.84 7.48 6.45
C LEU A 73 9.65 6.93 7.24
N ALA A 74 8.99 7.78 8.04
CA ALA A 74 7.79 7.40 8.78
C ALA A 74 6.69 6.91 7.83
N ARG A 75 6.45 7.66 6.74
CA ARG A 75 5.47 7.28 5.74
C ARG A 75 5.80 5.95 5.07
N LEU A 76 7.07 5.72 4.73
CA LEU A 76 7.50 4.47 4.11
C LEU A 76 7.33 3.28 5.04
N PHE A 77 7.58 3.45 6.34
CA PHE A 77 7.36 2.38 7.32
C PHE A 77 5.88 2.03 7.49
N GLU A 78 5.00 3.03 7.53
CA GLU A 78 3.55 2.80 7.52
C GLU A 78 3.11 2.00 6.28
N LEU A 79 3.55 2.44 5.08
CA LEU A 79 3.18 1.79 3.81
C LEU A 79 3.77 0.38 3.69
N ALA A 80 5.00 0.18 4.17
CA ALA A 80 5.63 -1.13 4.22
C ALA A 80 4.83 -2.11 5.10
N LEU A 81 4.44 -1.69 6.31
CA LEU A 81 3.66 -2.53 7.23
C LEU A 81 2.21 -2.76 6.78
N ALA A 82 1.68 -1.88 5.92
CA ALA A 82 0.38 -2.09 5.29
C ALA A 82 0.39 -3.21 4.25
N GLY A 83 1.56 -3.65 3.76
CA GLY A 83 1.70 -4.76 2.81
C GLY A 83 1.41 -4.41 1.35
N SER A 84 1.32 -3.11 1.02
CA SER A 84 1.07 -2.61 -0.34
C SER A 84 2.30 -1.89 -0.90
N CYS A 85 3.47 -2.50 -0.74
CA CYS A 85 4.74 -1.91 -1.14
C CYS A 85 5.66 -2.97 -1.72
N THR A 86 6.41 -2.61 -2.77
CA THR A 86 7.55 -3.40 -3.24
C THR A 86 8.83 -2.61 -3.01
N LEU A 87 9.87 -3.29 -2.52
CA LEU A 87 11.19 -2.71 -2.25
C LEU A 87 12.22 -3.29 -3.24
N ASP A 88 12.88 -2.37 -3.95
CA ASP A 88 14.07 -2.64 -4.76
C ASP A 88 15.28 -1.90 -4.18
N ILE A 89 16.46 -2.51 -4.25
CA ILE A 89 17.72 -1.96 -3.73
C ILE A 89 18.75 -2.00 -4.83
N PHE A 90 19.27 -0.83 -5.21
CA PHE A 90 20.24 -0.69 -6.30
C PHE A 90 21.56 -0.14 -5.78
N ARG A 91 22.67 -0.79 -6.13
CA ARG A 91 24.03 -0.35 -5.80
C ARG A 91 24.50 0.69 -6.81
N LEU A 92 25.18 1.73 -6.33
CA LEU A 92 25.77 2.80 -7.12
C LEU A 92 27.15 3.19 -6.57
N SER A 93 27.93 3.94 -7.35
CA SER A 93 29.10 4.65 -6.85
C SER A 93 28.71 5.80 -5.92
N ASN A 94 29.66 6.24 -5.08
CA ASN A 94 29.44 7.35 -4.14
C ASN A 94 29.07 8.64 -4.88
N GLU A 95 29.78 8.95 -5.96
CA GLU A 95 29.54 10.15 -6.76
C GLU A 95 28.13 10.14 -7.37
N LEU A 96 27.67 8.97 -7.84
CA LEU A 96 26.35 8.85 -8.41
C LEU A 96 25.24 8.93 -7.35
N ALA A 97 25.44 8.34 -6.17
CA ALA A 97 24.50 8.48 -5.05
C ALA A 97 24.33 9.95 -4.64
N MET A 98 25.43 10.71 -4.57
CA MET A 98 25.41 12.15 -4.30
C MET A 98 24.72 12.95 -5.42
N SER A 99 24.96 12.59 -6.68
CA SER A 99 24.34 13.24 -7.83
C SER A 99 22.83 13.02 -7.87
N ILE A 100 22.36 11.81 -7.50
CA ILE A 100 20.93 11.53 -7.35
C ILE A 100 20.34 12.27 -6.14
N HIS A 101 21.05 12.36 -5.02
CA HIS A 101 20.59 13.20 -3.90
C HIS A 101 20.37 14.65 -4.35
N ALA A 102 21.37 15.24 -5.01
CA ALA A 102 21.29 16.62 -5.49
C ALA A 102 20.14 16.82 -6.50
N LEU A 103 19.88 15.81 -7.33
CA LEU A 103 18.76 15.78 -8.26
C LEU A 103 17.40 15.80 -7.55
N LEU A 104 17.21 14.95 -6.54
CA LEU A 104 15.93 14.80 -5.86
C LEU A 104 15.54 16.02 -5.02
N HIS A 105 16.53 16.80 -4.57
CA HIS A 105 16.35 18.06 -3.85
C HIS A 105 16.56 19.29 -4.73
N GLY A 106 16.76 19.09 -6.03
CA GLY A 106 16.97 20.15 -7.01
C GLY A 106 15.68 20.89 -7.39
N GLU A 107 15.84 22.05 -7.98
CA GLU A 107 14.77 22.83 -8.57
C GLU A 107 14.51 22.38 -10.01
N VAL A 108 13.25 22.16 -10.37
CA VAL A 108 12.88 21.84 -11.76
C VAL A 108 12.66 23.13 -12.53
N LEU A 109 13.59 23.48 -13.42
CA LEU A 109 13.49 24.67 -14.27
C LEU A 109 12.54 24.44 -15.44
N TYR A 110 12.65 23.28 -16.08
CA TYR A 110 11.78 22.89 -17.19
C TYR A 110 11.35 21.43 -17.00
N ARG A 111 10.06 21.15 -17.22
CA ARG A 111 9.48 19.81 -17.05
C ARG A 111 8.72 19.39 -18.30
N GLY A 112 8.91 18.15 -18.72
CA GLY A 112 8.10 17.44 -19.71
C GLY A 112 8.18 18.02 -21.11
N GLN A 113 9.28 18.69 -21.46
CA GLN A 113 9.44 19.33 -22.76
C GLN A 113 9.63 18.26 -23.84
N GLU A 114 8.95 18.40 -24.98
CA GLU A 114 9.13 17.46 -26.10
C GLU A 114 10.52 17.62 -26.69
N LEU A 115 11.37 16.60 -26.57
CA LEU A 115 12.78 16.70 -26.93
C LEU A 115 12.98 17.08 -28.40
N LYS A 116 12.11 16.60 -29.30
CA LYS A 116 12.14 16.92 -30.74
C LYS A 116 11.90 18.40 -31.07
N LEU A 117 11.33 19.17 -30.14
CA LEU A 117 11.03 20.60 -30.30
C LEU A 117 12.08 21.50 -29.65
N ILE A 118 13.06 20.92 -28.95
CA ILE A 118 14.08 21.65 -28.21
C ILE A 118 15.37 21.72 -29.03
N ASP A 119 15.94 22.92 -29.15
CA ASP A 119 17.32 23.08 -29.62
C ASP A 119 18.28 22.68 -28.50
N ILE A 120 18.69 21.40 -28.51
CA ILE A 120 19.60 20.83 -27.52
C ILE A 120 20.95 21.58 -27.53
N LYS A 121 21.44 22.05 -28.68
CA LYS A 121 22.74 22.74 -28.74
C LYS A 121 22.66 24.08 -28.01
N ALA A 122 21.59 24.83 -28.23
CA ALA A 122 21.36 26.09 -27.51
C ALA A 122 21.18 25.85 -26.00
N LEU A 123 20.41 24.84 -25.60
CA LEU A 123 20.21 24.48 -24.19
C LEU A 123 21.54 24.11 -23.50
N LEU A 124 22.36 23.28 -24.13
CA LEU A 124 23.68 22.91 -23.61
C LEU A 124 24.65 24.09 -23.57
N GLY A 125 24.57 24.99 -24.56
CA GLY A 125 25.30 26.25 -24.56
C GLY A 125 24.92 27.15 -23.38
N GLN A 126 23.62 27.21 -23.05
CA GLN A 126 23.11 27.94 -21.90
C GLN A 126 23.63 27.34 -20.58
N PHE A 127 23.59 26.02 -20.42
CA PHE A 127 24.17 25.33 -19.25
C PHE A 127 25.62 25.74 -19.00
N LYS A 128 26.42 25.80 -20.08
CA LYS A 128 27.82 26.20 -20.00
C LYS A 128 27.99 27.67 -19.65
N SER A 129 27.21 28.55 -20.29
CA SER A 129 27.24 30.01 -20.07
C SER A 129 26.85 30.38 -18.64
N ASP A 130 25.78 29.77 -18.14
CA ASP A 130 25.20 30.06 -16.84
C ASP A 130 25.90 29.27 -15.71
N GLN A 131 26.94 28.51 -16.04
CA GLN A 131 27.67 27.61 -15.14
C GLN A 131 26.72 26.72 -14.33
N LEU A 132 25.70 26.18 -14.99
CA LEU A 132 24.64 25.47 -14.31
C LEU A 132 25.13 24.11 -13.78
N SER A 133 24.91 23.89 -12.49
CA SER A 133 25.03 22.59 -11.85
C SER A 133 23.66 21.92 -11.77
N GLY A 134 23.57 20.64 -12.13
CA GLY A 134 22.30 19.93 -12.13
C GLY A 134 22.27 18.73 -13.06
N CYS A 135 21.11 18.47 -13.64
CA CYS A 135 20.86 17.28 -14.43
C CYS A 135 19.87 17.54 -15.56
N LEU A 136 20.17 16.98 -16.73
CA LEU A 136 19.19 16.75 -17.78
C LEU A 136 18.63 15.35 -17.62
N ARG A 137 17.32 15.25 -17.45
CA ARG A 137 16.62 13.97 -17.40
C ARG A 137 15.88 13.76 -18.72
N ILE A 138 16.31 12.77 -19.49
CA ILE A 138 15.71 12.38 -20.76
C ILE A 138 14.94 11.08 -20.54
N TYR A 139 13.68 11.04 -20.93
CA TYR A 139 12.83 9.88 -20.62
C TYR A 139 11.70 9.66 -21.62
N THR A 140 11.25 8.41 -21.68
CA THR A 140 9.96 7.99 -22.23
C THR A 140 9.09 7.43 -21.11
N ALA A 141 7.99 6.74 -21.45
CA ALA A 141 7.20 6.01 -20.46
C ALA A 141 7.98 4.86 -19.80
N GLU A 142 8.97 4.27 -20.49
CA GLU A 142 9.65 3.04 -20.07
C GLU A 142 11.13 3.23 -19.77
N HIS A 143 11.77 4.24 -20.38
CA HIS A 143 13.21 4.44 -20.30
C HIS A 143 13.55 5.80 -19.73
N VAL A 144 14.64 5.86 -18.96
CA VAL A 144 15.18 7.10 -18.42
C VAL A 144 16.70 7.10 -18.51
N ALA A 145 17.26 8.25 -18.88
CA ALA A 145 18.68 8.54 -18.84
C ALA A 145 18.90 9.91 -18.22
N LEU A 146 19.96 10.04 -17.44
CA LEU A 146 20.38 11.27 -16.78
C LEU A 146 21.71 11.72 -17.37
N ILE A 147 21.87 13.03 -17.53
CA ILE A 147 23.15 13.66 -17.86
C ILE A 147 23.44 14.67 -16.76
N PHE A 148 24.53 14.45 -16.01
CA PHE A 148 24.89 15.31 -14.90
C PHE A 148 25.83 16.42 -15.35
N TYR A 149 25.63 17.61 -14.79
CA TYR A 149 26.45 18.79 -15.03
C TYR A 149 26.92 19.39 -13.71
N ARG A 150 28.16 19.89 -13.71
CA ARG A 150 28.73 20.68 -12.62
C ARG A 150 29.42 21.90 -13.20
N ASP A 151 29.01 23.07 -12.73
CA ASP A 151 29.54 24.38 -13.15
C ASP A 151 29.55 24.53 -14.68
N GLY A 152 28.47 24.08 -15.32
CA GLY A 152 28.29 24.09 -16.78
C GLY A 152 29.06 23.02 -17.56
N ASN A 153 29.85 22.16 -16.89
CA ASN A 153 30.58 21.07 -17.51
C ASN A 153 29.85 19.73 -17.34
N PRO A 154 29.76 18.88 -18.38
CA PRO A 154 29.16 17.56 -18.26
C PRO A 154 30.07 16.66 -17.42
N LEU A 155 29.50 16.06 -16.37
CA LEU A 155 30.14 15.01 -15.58
C LEU A 155 30.03 13.66 -16.30
N GLY A 156 28.89 13.41 -16.95
CA GLY A 156 28.64 12.20 -17.72
C GLY A 156 27.19 11.73 -17.61
N PHE A 157 26.98 10.47 -17.96
CA PHE A 157 25.67 9.87 -18.16
C PHE A 157 25.37 8.80 -17.12
N PHE A 158 24.10 8.64 -16.80
CA PHE A 158 23.59 7.51 -16.03
C PHE A 158 22.33 6.96 -16.70
N HIS A 159 22.30 5.65 -16.94
CA HIS A 159 21.18 4.94 -17.55
C HIS A 159 20.98 3.59 -16.87
N ASP A 160 19.94 2.87 -17.29
CA ASP A 160 19.62 1.56 -16.74
C ASP A 160 20.81 0.59 -16.90
N GLY A 161 21.15 -0.11 -15.82
CA GLY A 161 22.24 -1.09 -15.75
C GLY A 161 23.60 -0.52 -15.34
N SER A 162 23.81 0.79 -15.35
CA SER A 162 25.08 1.40 -14.93
C SER A 162 25.20 1.46 -13.41
N THR A 163 26.43 1.44 -12.89
CA THR A 163 26.71 1.71 -11.46
C THR A 163 27.42 3.03 -11.22
N GLU A 164 27.98 3.62 -12.27
CA GLU A 164 28.82 4.81 -12.22
C GLU A 164 28.35 5.83 -13.26
N ILE A 165 28.92 7.03 -13.18
CA ILE A 165 28.75 8.04 -14.22
C ILE A 165 29.64 7.65 -15.40
N GLU A 166 29.02 7.34 -16.53
CA GLU A 166 29.74 6.99 -17.75
C GLU A 166 30.09 8.26 -18.54
N THR A 167 31.31 8.34 -19.06
CA THR A 167 31.75 9.49 -19.88
C THR A 167 31.49 9.28 -21.37
N THR A 168 31.15 8.05 -21.78
CA THR A 168 30.82 7.69 -23.17
C THR A 168 29.31 7.68 -23.41
N PRO A 169 28.78 8.38 -24.41
CA PRO A 169 27.33 8.52 -24.64
C PRO A 169 26.59 7.26 -25.16
N GLY A 170 27.24 6.11 -25.24
CA GLY A 170 26.87 4.98 -26.11
C GLY A 170 25.40 4.54 -25.96
N THR A 171 24.97 4.30 -24.73
CA THR A 171 23.63 3.79 -24.38
C THR A 171 22.65 4.90 -24.01
N SER A 172 23.12 5.99 -23.42
CA SER A 172 22.33 7.16 -22.98
C SER A 172 21.71 7.93 -24.15
N MET A 173 22.38 7.95 -25.30
CA MET A 173 21.88 8.53 -26.55
C MET A 173 20.72 7.73 -27.16
N SER A 174 20.46 6.50 -26.70
CA SER A 174 19.34 5.69 -27.21
C SER A 174 17.99 6.26 -26.80
N VAL A 175 17.83 6.69 -25.54
CA VAL A 175 16.55 7.20 -25.00
C VAL A 175 16.12 8.48 -25.71
N ALA A 176 17.08 9.38 -25.99
CA ALA A 176 16.84 10.62 -26.72
C ALA A 176 16.30 10.41 -28.15
N ARG A 177 16.56 9.24 -28.76
CA ARG A 177 16.10 8.91 -30.12
C ARG A 177 14.74 8.21 -30.14
N LEU A 178 14.20 7.85 -28.97
CA LEU A 178 12.92 7.15 -28.90
C LEU A 178 11.75 8.09 -29.22
N PRO A 179 10.70 7.59 -29.89
CA PRO A 179 9.48 8.36 -30.12
C PRO A 179 8.86 8.84 -28.80
N GLY A 180 8.48 10.12 -28.77
CA GLY A 180 7.86 10.72 -27.59
C GLY A 180 8.81 11.01 -26.43
N ALA A 181 10.13 10.94 -26.65
CA ALA A 181 11.12 11.34 -25.65
C ALA A 181 10.88 12.78 -25.16
N LYS A 182 10.91 12.93 -23.83
CA LYS A 182 10.78 14.20 -23.13
C LYS A 182 12.07 14.51 -22.39
N ILE A 183 12.24 15.79 -22.09
CA ILE A 183 13.35 16.29 -21.29
C ILE A 183 12.85 17.15 -20.13
N ASP A 184 13.45 16.92 -18.97
CA ASP A 184 13.40 17.84 -17.84
C ASP A 184 14.79 18.45 -17.64
N VAL A 185 14.80 19.70 -17.20
CA VAL A 185 15.99 20.45 -16.80
C VAL A 185 15.88 20.69 -15.31
N LEU A 186 16.81 20.10 -14.56
CA LEU A 186 16.87 20.20 -13.12
C LEU A 186 18.15 20.95 -12.75
N SER A 187 18.02 21.98 -11.93
CA SER A 187 19.15 22.67 -11.33
C SER A 187 19.33 22.18 -9.90
N SER A 188 20.58 21.93 -9.51
CA SER A 188 20.95 21.71 -8.12
C SER A 188 21.77 22.91 -7.67
N LYS A 189 21.51 23.43 -6.47
CA LYS A 189 22.43 24.39 -5.86
C LYS A 189 23.79 23.72 -5.70
N GLY A 190 24.78 24.25 -6.43
CA GLY A 190 26.14 23.73 -6.40
C GLY A 190 26.67 23.74 -4.98
N ASN A 191 26.95 22.55 -4.45
CA ASN A 191 27.93 22.33 -3.41
C ASN A 191 27.84 23.18 -2.13
N ASP A 192 26.64 23.36 -1.58
CA ASP A 192 26.57 23.32 -0.12
C ASP A 192 26.74 21.86 0.29
N VAL A 193 28.01 21.41 0.29
CA VAL A 193 28.51 20.25 1.06
C VAL A 193 28.44 20.58 2.55
N SER A 194 27.36 21.25 2.96
CA SER A 194 26.93 21.32 4.33
C SER A 194 26.72 19.86 4.72
N VAL A 195 27.55 19.38 5.65
CA VAL A 195 27.65 17.99 6.08
C VAL A 195 26.29 17.32 5.99
N MET A 196 26.09 16.47 4.98
CA MET A 196 24.81 15.79 4.82
C MET A 196 24.58 14.99 6.09
N ALA A 197 23.56 15.39 6.84
CA ALA A 197 23.25 14.75 8.09
C ALA A 197 22.97 13.27 7.80
N ASP A 198 23.71 12.39 8.46
CA ASP A 198 23.34 10.98 8.47
C ASP A 198 22.01 10.89 9.22
N LEU A 199 20.92 10.74 8.48
CA LEU A 199 19.58 10.65 9.03
C LEU A 199 19.46 9.48 10.00
N MET A 200 20.32 8.45 9.90
CA MET A 200 20.38 7.38 10.89
C MET A 200 21.08 7.75 12.20
N GLN A 201 21.86 8.83 12.26
CA GLN A 201 22.44 9.34 13.52
C GLN A 201 21.49 10.30 14.23
N SER A 202 20.69 11.04 13.47
CA SER A 202 19.78 12.05 14.00
C SER A 202 18.35 11.52 14.22
N ALA A 203 17.93 10.48 13.49
CA ALA A 203 16.65 9.80 13.72
C ALA A 203 16.79 8.60 14.65
N ASP A 204 15.81 8.45 15.53
CA ASP A 204 15.53 7.16 16.15
C ASP A 204 14.68 6.30 15.20
N ILE A 205 15.35 5.66 14.24
CA ILE A 205 14.72 4.77 13.25
C ILE A 205 13.92 3.65 13.93
N GLY A 206 14.39 3.17 15.09
CA GLY A 206 13.69 2.17 15.90
C GLY A 206 12.35 2.68 16.39
N LYS A 207 12.31 3.89 16.96
CA LYS A 207 11.06 4.52 17.40
C LYS A 207 10.10 4.81 16.25
N LEU A 208 10.58 5.27 15.09
CA LEU A 208 9.73 5.50 13.92
C LEU A 208 9.04 4.21 13.49
N TRP A 209 9.77 3.09 13.46
CA TRP A 209 9.22 1.79 13.13
C TRP A 209 8.24 1.28 14.18
N GLN A 210 8.57 1.37 15.47
CA GLN A 210 7.68 0.98 16.56
C GLN A 210 6.35 1.74 16.50
N LYS A 211 6.40 3.06 16.26
CA LYS A 211 5.20 3.89 16.10
C LYS A 211 4.33 3.40 14.94
N ALA A 212 4.93 3.05 13.80
CA ALA A 212 4.20 2.53 12.65
C ALA A 212 3.58 1.14 12.95
N GLN A 213 4.28 0.27 13.69
CA GLN A 213 3.75 -1.02 14.14
C GLN A 213 2.55 -0.85 15.09
N GLU A 214 2.65 0.03 16.08
CA GLU A 214 1.55 0.32 17.01
C GLU A 214 0.33 0.87 16.28
N GLN A 215 0.52 1.78 15.32
CA GLN A 215 -0.58 2.31 14.52
C GLN A 215 -1.24 1.21 13.68
N ARG A 216 -0.46 0.30 13.08
CA ARG A 216 -1.02 -0.82 12.31
C ARG A 216 -1.82 -1.78 13.20
N GLN A 217 -1.33 -2.10 14.39
CA GLN A 217 -2.05 -2.94 15.35
C GLN A 217 -3.35 -2.29 15.81
N ARG A 218 -3.35 -0.97 16.06
CA ARG A 218 -4.57 -0.23 16.42
C ARG A 218 -5.62 -0.28 15.31
N LEU A 219 -5.21 -0.04 14.06
CA LEU A 219 -6.11 -0.10 12.90
C LEU A 219 -6.68 -1.51 12.71
N GLN A 220 -5.85 -2.56 12.81
CA GLN A 220 -6.32 -3.93 12.71
C GLN A 220 -7.33 -4.30 13.80
N LYS A 221 -7.08 -3.85 15.04
CA LYS A 221 -8.02 -4.06 16.15
C LYS A 221 -9.34 -3.34 15.90
N GLN A 222 -9.32 -2.10 15.40
CA GLN A 222 -10.53 -1.35 15.05
C GLN A 222 -11.30 -2.04 13.92
N GLU A 223 -10.63 -2.45 12.84
CA GLU A 223 -11.25 -3.18 11.73
C GLU A 223 -11.89 -4.50 12.20
N GLN A 224 -11.23 -5.22 13.10
CA GLN A 224 -11.75 -6.47 13.66
C GLN A 224 -12.95 -6.24 14.60
N GLU A 225 -12.90 -5.19 15.42
CA GLU A 225 -14.02 -4.80 16.27
C GLU A 225 -15.24 -4.34 15.45
N GLU A 226 -15.03 -3.54 14.40
CA GLU A 226 -16.09 -3.09 13.49
C GLU A 226 -16.68 -4.26 12.71
N ALA A 227 -15.84 -5.18 12.21
CA ALA A 227 -16.30 -6.40 11.55
C ALA A 227 -17.12 -7.28 12.50
N SER A 228 -16.66 -7.46 13.74
CA SER A 228 -17.37 -8.24 14.76
C SER A 228 -18.70 -7.60 15.14
N ARG A 229 -18.76 -6.27 15.27
CA ARG A 229 -20.00 -5.53 15.52
C ARG A 229 -20.98 -5.70 14.35
N THR A 230 -20.50 -5.53 13.12
CA THR A 230 -21.32 -5.66 11.91
C THR A 230 -21.88 -7.08 11.77
N GLN A 231 -21.05 -8.10 12.03
CA GLN A 231 -21.49 -9.49 12.06
C GLN A 231 -22.53 -9.74 13.16
N GLY A 232 -22.33 -9.19 14.37
CA GLY A 232 -23.30 -9.30 15.46
C GLY A 232 -24.65 -8.67 15.11
N PHE A 233 -24.66 -7.49 14.49
CA PHE A 233 -25.89 -6.85 14.01
C PHE A 233 -26.59 -7.70 12.93
N ALA A 234 -25.84 -8.21 11.95
CA ALA A 234 -26.40 -9.06 10.88
C ALA A 234 -26.97 -10.38 11.42
N GLU A 235 -26.30 -11.01 12.39
CA GLU A 235 -26.78 -12.24 13.04
C GLU A 235 -28.04 -11.98 13.87
N GLN A 236 -28.08 -10.88 14.62
CA GLN A 236 -29.25 -10.49 15.39
C GLN A 236 -30.46 -10.18 14.47
N GLU A 237 -30.24 -9.47 13.37
CA GLU A 237 -31.28 -9.18 12.39
C GLU A 237 -31.79 -10.46 11.72
N ARG A 238 -30.89 -11.36 11.33
CA ARG A 238 -31.25 -12.68 10.78
C ARG A 238 -32.10 -13.49 11.77
N ARG A 239 -31.72 -13.48 13.06
CA ARG A 239 -32.45 -14.17 14.13
C ARG A 239 -33.85 -13.58 14.32
N GLN A 240 -33.98 -12.25 14.33
CA GLN A 240 -35.28 -11.57 14.45
C GLN A 240 -36.21 -11.87 13.26
N ARG A 241 -35.70 -11.81 12.02
CA ARG A 241 -36.48 -12.17 10.82
C ARG A 241 -36.96 -13.62 10.85
N LEU A 242 -36.10 -14.53 11.33
CA LEU A 242 -36.44 -15.94 11.47
C LEU A 242 -37.53 -16.17 12.52
N VAL A 243 -37.43 -15.55 13.70
CA VAL A 243 -38.48 -15.65 14.72
C VAL A 243 -39.80 -15.10 14.20
N ALA A 244 -39.79 -13.95 13.52
CA ALA A 244 -40.99 -13.35 12.94
C ALA A 244 -41.66 -14.26 11.87
N LEU A 245 -40.86 -14.91 11.02
CA LEU A 245 -41.36 -15.88 10.04
C LEU A 245 -42.00 -17.10 10.71
N LEU A 246 -41.31 -17.70 11.68
CA LEU A 246 -41.82 -18.87 12.40
C LEU A 246 -43.09 -18.52 13.16
N ARG A 247 -43.10 -17.39 13.88
CA ARG A 247 -44.25 -16.92 14.64
C ARG A 247 -45.46 -16.65 13.75
N SER A 248 -45.30 -15.91 12.65
CA SER A 248 -46.40 -15.63 11.72
C SER A 248 -46.97 -16.90 11.08
N THR A 249 -46.11 -17.88 10.80
CA THR A 249 -46.55 -19.20 10.30
C THR A 249 -47.34 -19.96 11.36
N ALA A 250 -46.87 -19.97 12.62
CA ALA A 250 -47.57 -20.62 13.72
C ALA A 250 -48.92 -19.97 14.03
N GLU A 251 -48.97 -18.64 14.04
CA GLU A 251 -50.20 -17.88 14.28
C GLU A 251 -51.26 -18.16 13.21
N ARG A 252 -50.84 -18.36 11.95
CA ARG A 252 -51.75 -18.69 10.84
C ARG A 252 -52.42 -20.07 11.00
N HIS A 253 -51.69 -21.06 11.51
CA HIS A 253 -52.16 -22.46 11.55
C HIS A 253 -52.69 -22.89 12.93
N VAL A 254 -52.20 -22.30 14.02
CA VAL A 254 -52.48 -22.71 15.41
C VAL A 254 -52.96 -21.51 16.26
N GLY A 255 -53.14 -20.33 15.67
CA GLY A 255 -53.60 -19.13 16.36
C GLY A 255 -52.55 -18.53 17.30
N LYS A 256 -52.95 -17.57 18.14
CA LYS A 256 -52.03 -16.83 19.04
C LYS A 256 -51.19 -17.73 19.94
N ILE A 257 -51.74 -18.87 20.36
CA ILE A 257 -51.04 -19.88 21.18
C ILE A 257 -49.84 -20.46 20.41
N GLY A 258 -49.97 -20.68 19.09
CA GLY A 258 -48.87 -21.14 18.24
C GLY A 258 -47.69 -20.17 18.22
N GLY A 259 -47.96 -18.86 18.17
CA GLY A 259 -46.92 -17.84 18.27
C GLY A 259 -46.14 -17.89 19.59
N SER A 260 -46.85 -18.04 20.71
CA SER A 260 -46.22 -18.18 22.03
C SER A 260 -45.41 -19.47 22.19
N LEU A 261 -45.84 -20.57 21.54
CA LEU A 261 -45.08 -21.82 21.52
C LEU A 261 -43.77 -21.68 20.72
N VAL A 262 -43.79 -20.92 19.61
CA VAL A 262 -42.58 -20.61 18.85
C VAL A 262 -41.60 -19.82 19.70
N ASP A 263 -42.04 -18.74 20.34
CA ASP A 263 -41.15 -17.90 21.16
C ASP A 263 -40.45 -18.74 22.26
N LYS A 264 -41.23 -19.58 22.97
CA LYS A 264 -40.73 -20.44 24.04
C LYS A 264 -39.75 -21.52 23.55
N GLU A 265 -40.10 -22.24 22.49
CA GLU A 265 -39.24 -23.32 21.99
C GLU A 265 -38.02 -22.79 21.22
N PHE A 266 -38.12 -21.60 20.64
CA PHE A 266 -37.01 -20.92 19.97
C PHE A 266 -35.95 -20.49 20.99
N GLU A 267 -36.37 -19.87 22.10
CA GLU A 267 -35.45 -19.54 23.20
C GLU A 267 -34.81 -20.80 23.80
N ARG A 268 -35.57 -21.89 23.95
CA ARG A 268 -35.06 -23.12 24.56
C ARG A 268 -34.10 -23.90 23.66
N SER A 269 -34.42 -24.02 22.37
CA SER A 269 -33.73 -24.94 21.44
C SER A 269 -32.68 -24.24 20.56
N LEU A 270 -32.78 -22.91 20.40
CA LEU A 270 -31.93 -22.12 19.50
C LEU A 270 -31.22 -20.96 20.24
N ALA A 271 -31.21 -20.94 21.58
CA ALA A 271 -30.47 -19.95 22.36
C ALA A 271 -28.98 -19.90 22.01
N ALA A 272 -28.35 -21.07 21.86
CA ALA A 272 -26.91 -21.24 21.62
C ALA A 272 -26.50 -21.08 20.15
N GLY A 273 -27.44 -20.86 19.22
CA GLY A 273 -27.16 -20.64 17.80
C GLY A 273 -28.10 -21.38 16.85
N LEU A 274 -28.09 -20.98 15.58
CA LEU A 274 -28.93 -21.53 14.50
C LEU A 274 -28.31 -22.79 13.86
N THR A 275 -28.14 -23.84 14.66
CA THR A 275 -27.54 -25.12 14.21
C THR A 275 -28.59 -26.11 13.70
N GLU A 276 -28.19 -27.04 12.83
CA GLU A 276 -29.08 -28.07 12.29
C GLU A 276 -29.68 -28.98 13.39
N ALA A 277 -28.85 -29.34 14.39
CA ALA A 277 -29.30 -30.09 15.56
C ALA A 277 -30.29 -29.28 16.43
N GLY A 278 -30.05 -27.97 16.56
CA GLY A 278 -30.96 -27.05 17.24
C GLY A 278 -32.31 -26.95 16.56
N PHE A 279 -32.33 -26.83 15.21
CA PHE A 279 -33.58 -26.80 14.44
C PHE A 279 -34.35 -28.12 14.52
N THR A 280 -33.65 -29.25 14.50
CA THR A 280 -34.27 -30.58 14.66
C THR A 280 -34.99 -30.67 16.00
N THR A 281 -34.29 -30.30 17.09
CA THR A 281 -34.85 -30.26 18.45
C THR A 281 -36.03 -29.28 18.54
N PHE A 282 -35.90 -28.11 17.94
CA PHE A 282 -36.95 -27.09 17.89
C PHE A 282 -38.23 -27.62 17.24
N PHE A 283 -38.14 -28.19 16.04
CA PHE A 283 -39.32 -28.67 15.32
C PHE A 283 -39.99 -29.86 16.02
N ASP A 284 -39.21 -30.74 16.66
CA ASP A 284 -39.75 -31.86 17.41
C ASP A 284 -40.51 -31.42 18.66
N ASN A 285 -39.95 -30.47 19.42
CA ASN A 285 -40.61 -29.93 20.62
C ASN A 285 -41.83 -29.08 20.27
N LEU A 286 -41.71 -28.22 19.26
CA LEU A 286 -42.83 -27.41 18.77
C LEU A 286 -43.96 -28.30 18.26
N GLY A 287 -43.65 -29.36 17.51
CA GLY A 287 -44.64 -30.31 17.02
C GLY A 287 -45.37 -31.06 18.14
N LYS A 288 -44.67 -31.46 19.21
CA LYS A 288 -45.29 -32.08 20.39
C LYS A 288 -46.21 -31.10 21.13
N ALA A 289 -45.76 -29.87 21.35
CA ALA A 289 -46.53 -28.85 22.06
C ALA A 289 -47.76 -28.39 21.26
N ALA A 290 -47.62 -28.18 19.94
CA ALA A 290 -48.71 -27.73 19.08
C ALA A 290 -49.83 -28.77 18.94
N LYS A 291 -49.52 -30.08 19.01
CA LYS A 291 -50.52 -31.17 19.00
C LYS A 291 -51.43 -31.18 20.22
N LEU A 292 -51.05 -30.52 21.32
CA LEU A 292 -51.90 -30.38 22.51
C LEU A 292 -53.00 -29.33 22.33
N VAL A 293 -52.86 -28.45 21.33
CA VAL A 293 -53.73 -27.27 21.15
C VAL A 293 -54.34 -27.17 19.76
N ALA A 294 -53.89 -27.97 18.78
CA ALA A 294 -54.42 -28.03 17.42
C ALA A 294 -54.39 -29.45 16.84
N GLY A 295 -55.23 -29.68 15.83
CA GLY A 295 -55.36 -30.99 15.17
C GLY A 295 -54.10 -31.39 14.38
N PRO A 296 -53.83 -32.70 14.20
CA PRO A 296 -52.60 -33.22 13.58
C PRO A 296 -52.32 -32.66 12.18
N THR A 297 -53.37 -32.46 11.37
CA THR A 297 -53.27 -31.93 10.01
C THR A 297 -52.76 -30.49 9.97
N ALA A 298 -53.24 -29.64 10.88
CA ALA A 298 -52.82 -28.24 10.98
C ALA A 298 -51.36 -28.14 11.45
N VAL A 299 -50.97 -28.96 12.43
CA VAL A 299 -49.60 -28.99 12.96
C VAL A 299 -48.60 -29.48 11.91
N ASN A 300 -48.91 -30.54 11.17
CA ASN A 300 -48.02 -31.05 10.13
C ASN A 300 -47.82 -30.03 9.00
N THR A 301 -48.91 -29.39 8.55
CA THR A 301 -48.86 -28.34 7.51
C THR A 301 -48.02 -27.14 7.96
N MET A 302 -48.19 -26.70 9.21
CA MET A 302 -47.39 -25.64 9.82
C MET A 302 -45.89 -25.97 9.81
N LEU A 303 -45.50 -27.15 10.29
CA LEU A 303 -44.09 -27.55 10.37
C LEU A 303 -43.45 -27.67 8.99
N ASP A 304 -44.17 -28.17 7.99
CA ASP A 304 -43.67 -28.27 6.61
C ASP A 304 -43.50 -26.90 5.95
N GLU A 305 -44.38 -25.95 6.25
CA GLU A 305 -44.25 -24.57 5.78
C GLU A 305 -43.07 -23.86 6.45
N MET A 306 -42.91 -24.00 7.77
CA MET A 306 -41.77 -23.46 8.50
C MET A 306 -40.44 -24.01 8.00
N LYS A 307 -40.33 -25.34 7.83
CA LYS A 307 -39.10 -25.98 7.31
C LYS A 307 -38.74 -25.48 5.91
N ARG A 308 -39.74 -25.24 5.05
CA ARG A 308 -39.55 -24.61 3.74
C ARG A 308 -39.09 -23.16 3.86
N GLY A 309 -39.71 -22.38 4.74
CA GLY A 309 -39.33 -20.99 5.01
C GLY A 309 -37.89 -20.84 5.53
N VAL A 310 -37.47 -21.69 6.46
CA VAL A 310 -36.09 -21.74 6.97
C VAL A 310 -35.09 -22.08 5.86
N ARG A 311 -35.39 -23.08 5.02
CA ARG A 311 -34.56 -23.43 3.86
C ARG A 311 -34.48 -22.31 2.83
N GLY A 312 -35.56 -21.56 2.64
CA GLY A 312 -35.60 -20.39 1.74
C GLY A 312 -34.67 -19.28 2.21
N MET A 313 -34.65 -18.97 3.51
CA MET A 313 -33.73 -17.97 4.08
C MET A 313 -32.27 -18.43 4.12
N ALA A 314 -32.01 -19.74 4.15
CA ALA A 314 -30.65 -20.28 4.07
C ALA A 314 -30.04 -20.24 2.65
N LYS A 315 -30.86 -20.04 1.60
CA LYS A 315 -30.42 -19.93 0.19
C LYS A 315 -30.33 -18.49 -0.33
N ALA A 316 -30.83 -17.51 0.44
CA ALA A 316 -30.95 -16.12 0.03
C ALA A 316 -29.93 -15.17 0.70
N GLY A 317 -28.98 -15.71 1.46
CA GLY A 317 -27.85 -14.99 2.05
C GLY A 317 -26.56 -15.76 1.80
#